data_AF-A0A3M1Y758-F1
#
_entry.id   AF-A0A3M1Y758-F1
#
_cell.length_a   1.000
_cell.length_b   1.000
_cell.length_c   1.000
_cell.angle_alpha   90.00
_cell.angle_beta   90.00
_cell.angle_gamma   90.00
#
_symmetry.space_group_name_H-M   'P 1'
#
loop_
_entity.id
_entity.type
_entity.pdbx_description
1 polymer ?
#
loop_
_entity_poly.entity_id
_entity_poly.type
_entity_poly.pdbx_seq_one_letter_code
_entity_poly.pdbx_strand_id
1 'polypeptide(L)' 'WMTKALKERVKEQFQKRAEEEGVPDLLDKIADETICEDSEKLLEFLTQVGHPALEMEPMI' A
#
# COMPACT_ATOMS: atom_id res chain seq x y z
N TRP A 1 -1.71 2.78 4.13
CA TRP A 1 -2.15 4.11 3.64
C TRP A 1 -0.98 5.06 3.70
N MET A 2 -0.75 5.85 2.65
CA MET A 2 0.33 6.85 2.59
C MET A 2 -0.16 8.04 1.78
N THR A 3 0.26 9.25 2.13
CA THR A 3 -0.10 10.42 1.32
C THR A 3 0.50 10.36 -0.08
N LYS A 4 -0.18 10.93 -1.08
CA LYS A 4 0.29 10.96 -2.47
C LYS A 4 1.67 11.63 -2.57
N ALA A 5 1.87 12.73 -1.84
CA ALA A 5 3.16 13.42 -1.78
C ALA A 5 4.28 12.51 -1.24
N LEU A 6 3.99 11.67 -0.25
CA LEU A 6 4.96 10.74 0.29
C LEU A 6 5.27 9.62 -0.71
N LYS A 7 4.23 9.04 -1.35
CA LYS A 7 4.40 8.02 -2.39
C LYS A 7 5.32 8.49 -3.51
N GLU A 8 5.07 9.68 -4.06
CA GLU A 8 5.90 10.24 -5.13
C GLU A 8 7.35 10.45 -4.69
N ARG A 9 7.55 10.92 -3.45
CA ARG A 9 8.90 11.15 -2.91
C ARG A 9 9.70 9.85 -2.71
N VAL A 10 9.04 8.77 -2.30
CA VAL A 10 9.71 7.50 -2.01
C VAL A 10 9.61 6.49 -3.14
N LYS A 11 8.89 6.80 -4.22
CA LYS A 11 8.52 5.88 -5.30
C LYS A 11 9.70 5.05 -5.79
N GLU A 12 10.79 5.70 -6.20
CA GLU A 12 11.97 5.03 -6.73
C GLU A 12 12.63 4.08 -5.71
N GLN A 13 12.83 4.53 -4.47
CA GLN A 13 13.47 3.72 -3.43
C GLN A 13 12.56 2.60 -2.93
N PHE A 14 11.26 2.87 -2.82
CA PHE A 14 10.26 1.93 -2.36
C PHE A 14 10.04 0.82 -3.39
N GLN A 15 9.89 1.17 -4.67
CA GLN A 15 9.70 0.20 -5.74
C GLN A 15 10.87 -0.78 -5.82
N LYS A 16 12.11 -0.27 -5.77
CA LYS A 16 13.31 -1.12 -5.73
C LYS A 16 13.27 -2.13 -4.58
N ARG A 17 12.85 -1.69 -3.39
CA ARG A 17 12.77 -2.55 -2.20
C ARG A 17 11.60 -3.52 -2.27
N ALA A 18 10.50 -3.08 -2.87
CA ALA A 18 9.33 -3.90 -3.11
C ALA A 18 9.63 -5.01 -4.13
N GLU A 19 10.44 -4.73 -5.16
CA GLU A 19 11.00 -5.72 -6.08
C GLU A 19 11.90 -6.74 -5.36
N GLU A 20 12.78 -6.29 -4.46
CA GLU A 20 13.65 -7.16 -3.65
C GLU A 20 12.84 -8.12 -2.75
N GLU A 21 11.73 -7.64 -2.20
CA GLU A 21 10.79 -8.44 -1.38
C GLU A 21 9.81 -9.28 -2.23
N GLY A 22 9.87 -9.19 -3.56
CA GLY A 22 9.03 -9.98 -4.47
C GLY A 22 7.61 -9.43 -4.68
N VAL A 23 7.33 -8.19 -4.26
CA VAL A 23 6.03 -7.51 -4.42
C VAL A 23 6.21 -6.15 -5.13
N PRO A 24 6.61 -6.11 -6.41
CA PRO A 24 6.91 -4.86 -7.12
C PRO A 24 5.72 -3.87 -7.14
N ASP A 25 4.49 -4.39 -7.23
CA ASP A 25 3.26 -3.59 -7.28
C ASP A 25 2.75 -3.13 -5.90
N LEU A 26 3.54 -3.29 -4.83
CA LEU A 26 3.12 -2.95 -3.48
C LEU A 26 2.73 -1.46 -3.35
N LEU A 27 3.43 -0.57 -4.05
CA LEU A 27 3.16 0.86 -3.99
C LEU A 27 1.77 1.23 -4.55
N ASP A 28 1.33 0.53 -5.60
CA ASP A 28 0.01 0.71 -6.21
C ASP A 28 -1.11 0.13 -5.34
N LYS A 29 -0.81 -0.89 -4.54
CA LYS A 29 -1.76 -1.49 -3.58
C LYS A 29 -1.97 -0.64 -2.33
N ILE A 30 -1.11 0.34 -2.06
CA ILE A 30 -1.27 1.22 -0.90
C ILE A 30 -2.29 2.30 -1.25
N ALA A 31 -3.31 2.52 -0.42
CA ALA A 31 -4.23 3.64 -0.64
C ALA A 31 -3.63 5.00 -0.21
N ASP A 32 -4.12 6.09 -0.79
CA ASP A 32 -3.81 7.46 -0.43
C ASP A 32 -5.08 8.31 -0.26
N GLU A 33 -4.90 9.61 0.05
CA GLU A 33 -6.00 10.54 0.28
C GLU A 33 -6.95 10.71 -0.92
N THR A 34 -6.53 10.35 -2.13
CA THR A 34 -7.37 10.41 -3.34
C THR A 34 -8.22 9.15 -3.55
N ILE A 35 -7.90 8.07 -2.84
CA ILE A 35 -8.57 6.77 -2.94
C ILE A 35 -9.56 6.59 -1.78
N CYS A 36 -9.12 6.87 -0.56
CA CYS A 36 -9.96 6.76 0.62
C CYS A 36 -9.51 7.74 1.72
N GLU A 37 -10.51 8.39 2.32
CA GLU A 37 -10.35 9.27 3.49
C GLU A 37 -10.71 8.57 4.81
N ASP A 38 -11.37 7.41 4.73
CA ASP A 38 -11.90 6.67 5.89
C ASP A 38 -11.30 5.27 6.00
N SER A 39 -11.18 4.77 7.24
CA SER A 39 -10.66 3.44 7.54
C SER A 39 -11.51 2.31 6.95
N GLU A 40 -12.83 2.48 6.86
CA GLU A 40 -13.73 1.47 6.27
C GLU A 40 -13.47 1.31 4.77
N LYS A 41 -13.45 2.43 4.02
CA LYS A 41 -13.11 2.45 2.59
C LYS A 41 -11.68 1.96 2.34
N LEU A 42 -10.75 2.26 3.24
CA LEU A 42 -9.40 1.75 3.19
C LEU A 42 -9.38 0.22 3.25
N LEU A 43 -10.11 -0.38 4.20
CA LEU A 43 -10.18 -1.83 4.33
C LEU A 43 -10.79 -2.49 3.07
N GLU A 44 -11.85 -1.90 2.52
CA GLU A 44 -12.46 -2.36 1.27
C GLU A 44 -11.45 -2.31 0.11
N PHE A 45 -10.73 -1.20 -0.04
CA PHE A 45 -9.70 -1.05 -1.06
C PHE A 45 -8.58 -2.09 -0.89
N LEU A 46 -8.04 -2.24 0.32
CA LEU A 46 -6.98 -3.21 0.61
C LEU A 46 -7.42 -4.65 0.30
N THR A 47 -8.68 -4.97 0.56
CA THR A 47 -9.27 -6.28 0.24
C THR A 47 -9.40 -6.46 -1.27
N GLN A 48 -9.88 -5.44 -1.99
CA GLN A 48 -10.04 -5.48 -3.44
C GLN A 48 -8.72 -5.64 -4.19
N VAL A 49 -7.66 -4.95 -3.74
CA VAL A 49 -6.33 -5.02 -4.38
C VAL A 49 -5.49 -6.20 -3.88
N GLY A 50 -6.02 -7.00 -2.95
CA GLY A 50 -5.30 -8.11 -2.32
C GLY A 50 -4.00 -7.62 -1.71
N HIS A 51 -4.09 -6.67 -0.78
CA HIS A 51 -2.92 -6.11 -0.13
C HIS A 51 -2.27 -7.19 0.76
N PRO A 52 -0.96 -7.47 0.61
CA PRO A 52 -0.32 -8.59 1.30
C PRO A 52 -0.42 -8.51 2.82
N ALA A 53 -0.47 -7.29 3.38
CA ALA A 53 -0.65 -7.08 4.82
C ALA A 53 -1.94 -7.70 5.41
N LEU A 54 -2.96 -8.03 4.59
CA LEU A 54 -4.16 -8.72 5.07
C LEU A 54 -3.94 -10.22 5.29
N GLU A 55 -2.94 -10.82 4.64
CA GLU A 55 -2.59 -12.23 4.75
C GLU A 55 -1.38 -12.49 5.67
N MET A 56 -0.68 -11.43 6.08
CA MET A 56 0.45 -11.51 6.99
C MET A 56 0.01 -11.78 8.44
N GLU A 57 0.94 -12.30 9.24
CA GLU A 57 0.71 -12.46 10.68
C GLU A 57 0.34 -11.11 11.33
N PRO A 58 -0.66 -11.08 12.23
CA PRO A 58 -1.06 -9.85 12.90
C PRO A 58 0.11 -9.22 13.66
N MET A 59 0.37 -7.94 13.42
CA MET A 59 1.38 -7.17 14.16
C MET A 59 0.82 -6.67 15.51
N ILE A 60 0.30 -7.58 16.35
CA ILE A 60 -0.15 -7.29 17.72
C ILE A 60 1.04 -7.28 18.69
#